data_AF-A0A9D6SQV9-F1
#
_entry.id   AF-A0A9D6SQV9-F1
#
_cell.length_a   1.000
_cell.length_b   1.000
_cell.length_c   1.000
_cell.angle_alpha   90.00
_cell.angle_beta   90.00
_cell.angle_gamma   90.00
#
_symmetry.space_group_name_H-M   'P 1'
#
loop_
_entity.id
_entity.type
_entity.pdbx_description
1 polymer ?
#
loop_
_entity_poly.entity_id
_entity_poly.type
_entity_poly.pdbx_seq_one_letter_code
_entity_poly.pdbx_strand_id
1 'polypeptide(L)'
;MTKERGGSLIFLAAGIYGLVFSIGLPLGQWNEPGPGVFPLAVSILLCVSGILWFISGKAKGEKKETVGWREFARKFVTPAKIVGLTAVFILALEPVGYLLTSMLYLFVLFLWVGRYRLWTAAGLAIAFGAGSWLFFGKLLSTSLPKGFLPF
;
A
#
# COMPACT_ATOMS: atom_id res chain seq x y z
N MET A 1 -8.64 22.78 5.28
CA MET A 1 -9.91 22.47 4.57
C MET A 1 -9.74 21.74 3.24
N THR A 2 -8.77 22.06 2.38
CA THR A 2 -8.71 21.55 0.99
C THR A 2 -8.03 20.18 0.80
N LYS A 3 -7.01 19.83 1.59
CA LYS A 3 -6.20 18.61 1.34
C LYS A 3 -6.93 17.30 1.67
N GLU A 4 -7.60 17.23 2.81
CA GLU A 4 -8.37 16.05 3.23
C GLU A 4 -9.65 15.89 2.39
N ARG A 5 -10.29 17.00 2.03
CA ARG A 5 -11.41 17.01 1.08
C ARG A 5 -10.97 16.64 -0.33
N GLY A 6 -9.80 17.10 -0.76
CA GLY A 6 -9.22 16.73 -2.05
C GLY A 6 -8.93 15.24 -2.13
N GLY A 7 -8.34 14.66 -1.08
CA GLY A 7 -8.10 13.23 -0.97
C GLY A 7 -9.40 12.40 -1.02
N SER A 8 -10.44 12.80 -0.28
CA SER A 8 -11.72 12.10 -0.32
C SER A 8 -12.45 12.23 -1.66
N LEU A 9 -12.37 13.41 -2.30
CA LEU A 9 -12.89 13.62 -3.66
C LEU A 9 -12.16 12.77 -4.69
N ILE A 10 -10.83 12.61 -4.59
CA ILE A 10 -10.06 11.75 -5.50
C ILE A 10 -10.46 10.28 -5.31
N PHE A 11 -10.59 9.81 -4.07
CA PHE A 11 -11.03 8.44 -3.78
C PHE A 11 -12.46 8.18 -4.28
N LEU A 12 -13.37 9.14 -4.09
CA LEU A 12 -14.73 9.05 -4.62
C LEU A 12 -14.75 9.07 -6.15
N ALA A 13 -14.00 9.97 -6.79
CA ALA A 13 -13.94 10.05 -8.25
C ALA A 13 -13.34 8.78 -8.87
N ALA A 14 -12.26 8.25 -8.28
CA ALA A 14 -11.66 6.99 -8.71
C ALA A 14 -12.61 5.79 -8.50
N GLY A 15 -13.32 5.74 -7.37
CA GLY A 15 -14.32 4.70 -7.10
C GLY A 15 -15.51 4.79 -8.05
N ILE A 16 -16.04 5.98 -8.32
CA ILE A 16 -17.14 6.19 -9.28
C ILE A 16 -16.69 5.81 -10.70
N TYR A 17 -15.50 6.22 -11.11
CA TYR A 17 -14.94 5.85 -12.41
C TYR A 17 -14.81 4.33 -12.54
N GLY A 18 -14.27 3.68 -11.52
CA GLY A 18 -14.17 2.22 -11.46
C GLY A 18 -15.55 1.54 -11.50
N LEU A 19 -16.57 2.07 -10.81
CA LEU A 19 -17.94 1.55 -10.86
C LEU A 19 -18.52 1.64 -12.27
N VAL A 20 -18.39 2.80 -12.92
CA VAL A 20 -18.89 3.01 -14.29
C VAL A 20 -18.24 2.03 -15.26
N PHE A 21 -16.93 1.81 -15.14
CA PHE A 21 -16.23 0.83 -15.96
C PHE A 21 -16.64 -0.62 -15.62
N SER A 22 -16.82 -0.92 -14.33
CA SER A 22 -17.20 -2.26 -13.84
C SER A 22 -18.60 -2.68 -14.28
N ILE A 23 -19.54 -1.75 -14.46
CA ILE A 23 -20.90 -2.03 -14.96
C ILE A 23 -20.86 -2.59 -16.39
N GLY A 24 -19.83 -2.25 -17.17
CA GLY A 24 -19.63 -2.79 -18.52
C GLY A 24 -19.01 -4.20 -18.55
N LEU A 25 -18.58 -4.74 -17.41
CA LEU A 25 -17.94 -6.04 -17.32
C LEU A 25 -18.92 -7.11 -16.80
N PRO A 26 -18.91 -8.32 -17.38
CA PRO A 26 -19.73 -9.41 -16.88
C PRO A 26 -19.28 -9.78 -15.46
N LEU A 27 -20.22 -9.81 -14.52
CA LEU A 27 -20.00 -10.22 -13.13
C LEU A 27 -19.88 -11.74 -12.98
N GLY A 28 -20.13 -12.50 -14.06
CA GLY A 28 -20.07 -13.96 -14.07
C GLY A 28 -21.17 -14.60 -13.23
N GLN A 29 -20.93 -15.83 -12.79
CA GLN A 29 -21.85 -16.61 -11.96
C GLN A 29 -21.32 -16.71 -10.53
N TRP A 30 -22.17 -17.10 -9.58
CA TRP A 30 -21.78 -17.22 -8.16
C TRP A 30 -20.57 -18.13 -7.93
N ASN A 31 -20.41 -19.19 -8.73
CA ASN A 31 -19.30 -20.14 -8.63
C ASN A 31 -18.10 -19.78 -9.53
N GLU A 32 -18.26 -18.82 -10.45
CA GLU A 32 -17.24 -18.35 -11.39
C GLU A 32 -17.35 -16.83 -11.51
N PRO A 33 -16.76 -16.08 -10.55
CA PRO A 33 -16.82 -14.63 -10.55
C PRO A 33 -16.17 -14.10 -11.83
N GLY A 34 -16.94 -13.31 -12.57
CA GLY A 34 -16.50 -12.73 -13.82
C GLY A 34 -15.46 -11.62 -13.62
N PRO A 35 -14.79 -11.19 -14.70
CA PRO A 35 -13.73 -10.18 -14.64
C PRO A 35 -14.19 -8.82 -14.07
N GLY A 36 -15.50 -8.57 -14.01
CA GLY A 36 -16.08 -7.36 -13.41
C GLY A 36 -16.14 -7.35 -11.88
N VAL A 37 -16.08 -8.52 -11.22
CA VAL A 37 -16.24 -8.62 -9.75
C VAL A 37 -15.11 -7.91 -9.02
N PHE A 38 -13.87 -8.10 -9.48
CA PHE A 38 -12.70 -7.48 -8.86
C PHE A 38 -12.68 -5.95 -9.00
N PRO A 39 -12.83 -5.37 -10.22
CA PRO A 39 -13.00 -3.93 -10.40
C PRO A 39 -14.14 -3.35 -9.56
N LEU A 40 -15.28 -4.05 -9.49
CA LEU A 40 -16.45 -3.59 -8.74
C LEU A 40 -16.16 -3.54 -7.23
N ALA A 41 -15.57 -4.60 -6.67
CA ALA A 41 -15.22 -4.65 -5.25
C ALA A 41 -14.24 -3.54 -4.85
N VAL A 42 -13.19 -3.32 -5.65
CA VAL A 42 -12.21 -2.23 -5.43
C VAL A 42 -12.88 -0.86 -5.51
N SER A 43 -13.79 -0.69 -6.46
CA SER A 43 -14.51 0.57 -6.66
C SER A 43 -15.45 0.90 -5.49
N ILE A 44 -16.16 -0.09 -4.96
CA ILE A 44 -16.98 0.05 -3.74
C ILE A 44 -16.09 0.44 -2.56
N LEU A 45 -14.97 -0.25 -2.34
CA LEU A 45 -14.05 0.05 -1.25
C LEU A 45 -13.51 1.49 -1.31
N LEU A 46 -13.17 1.97 -2.51
CA LEU A 46 -12.73 3.34 -2.75
C LEU A 46 -13.83 4.35 -2.40
N CYS A 47 -15.06 4.11 -2.85
CA CYS A 47 -16.21 4.96 -2.51
C CYS A 47 -16.46 5.01 -0.99
N VAL A 48 -16.49 3.85 -0.32
CA VAL A 48 -16.69 3.78 1.13
C VAL A 48 -15.58 4.51 1.87
N SER A 49 -14.32 4.29 1.48
CA SER A 49 -13.17 4.96 2.07
C SER A 49 -13.24 6.48 1.89
N GLY A 50 -13.62 6.96 0.70
CA GLY A 50 -13.80 8.37 0.41
C GLY A 50 -14.91 9.02 1.25
N ILE A 51 -16.05 8.34 1.41
CA ILE A 51 -17.18 8.80 2.25
C ILE A 51 -16.75 8.86 3.73
N LEU A 52 -16.14 7.80 4.25
CA LEU A 52 -15.65 7.75 5.62
C LEU A 52 -14.69 8.90 5.90
N TRP A 53 -13.75 9.16 4.99
CA TRP A 53 -12.78 10.23 5.14
C TRP A 53 -13.41 11.62 5.04
N PHE A 54 -14.43 11.79 4.20
CA PHE A 54 -15.22 13.02 4.10
C PHE A 54 -15.99 13.31 5.39
N ILE A 55 -16.56 12.28 6.03
CA ILE A 55 -17.29 12.40 7.31
C ILE A 55 -16.30 12.64 8.47
N SER A 56 -15.20 11.89 8.55
CA SER A 56 -14.17 12.08 9.59
C SER A 56 -13.51 13.47 9.51
N GLY A 57 -13.36 14.03 8.31
CA GLY A 57 -12.87 15.40 8.12
C GLY A 57 -13.84 16.49 8.62
N LYS A 58 -15.13 16.17 8.86
CA LYS A 58 -16.09 17.07 9.53
C LYS A 58 -16.02 16.99 11.05
N ALA A 59 -15.61 15.85 11.62
CA ALA A 59 -15.59 15.63 13.07
C ALA A 59 -14.36 16.24 13.78
N LYS A 60 -13.28 16.52 13.05
CA LYS A 60 -12.10 17.22 13.58
C LYS A 60 -12.28 18.74 13.43
N GLY A 61 -12.89 19.33 14.45
CA GLY A 61 -12.88 20.79 14.67
C GLY A 61 -11.47 21.35 14.55
N GLU A 62 -11.41 22.55 13.98
CA GLU A 62 -10.24 23.24 13.47
C GLU A 62 -9.02 23.23 14.42
N LYS A 63 -7.90 22.69 13.94
CA LYS A 63 -6.61 23.36 14.13
C LYS A 63 -6.18 23.90 12.77
N LYS A 64 -6.46 25.18 12.52
CA LYS A 64 -5.73 25.97 11.52
C LYS A 64 -4.29 26.08 12.01
N GLU A 65 -3.50 25.02 11.86
CA GLU A 65 -2.07 25.22 11.74
C GLU A 65 -1.85 25.73 10.32
N THR A 66 -1.37 26.96 10.23
CA THR A 66 -0.82 27.54 9.03
C THR A 66 0.37 26.67 8.63
N VAL A 67 0.08 25.58 7.90
CA VAL A 67 1.11 24.64 7.41
C VAL A 67 2.00 25.41 6.45
N GLY A 68 3.06 26.01 6.99
CA GLY A 68 4.07 26.70 6.22
C GLY A 68 4.64 25.74 5.19
N TRP A 69 5.13 26.27 4.07
CA TRP A 69 5.73 25.46 2.99
C TRP A 69 6.78 24.46 3.50
N ARG A 70 7.46 24.80 4.60
CA ARG A 70 8.39 23.94 5.36
C ARG A 70 7.75 22.72 6.02
N GLU A 71 6.57 22.85 6.61
CA GLU A 71 5.84 21.72 7.19
C GLU A 71 5.22 20.84 6.10
N PHE A 72 4.75 21.44 5.00
CA PHE A 72 4.29 20.69 3.84
C PHE A 72 5.43 19.87 3.22
N ALA A 73 6.60 20.48 3.03
CA ALA A 73 7.81 19.79 2.58
C ALA A 73 8.19 18.66 3.55
N ARG A 74 8.22 18.90 4.87
CA ARG A 74 8.47 17.85 5.86
C ARG A 74 7.44 16.71 5.81
N LYS A 75 6.17 17.02 5.56
CA LYS A 75 5.09 16.03 5.44
C LYS A 75 5.18 15.21 4.15
N PHE A 76 5.78 15.75 3.09
CA PHE A 76 6.05 15.05 1.82
C PHE A 76 7.39 14.31 1.80
N VAL A 77 8.35 14.69 2.65
CA VAL A 77 9.64 14.01 2.76
C VAL A 77 9.48 12.55 3.20
N THR A 78 8.58 12.24 4.15
CA THR A 78 8.36 10.86 4.60
C THR A 78 7.76 9.97 3.50
N PRO A 79 6.67 10.37 2.81
CA PRO A 79 6.17 9.67 1.62
C PRO A 79 7.22 9.51 0.52
N ALA A 80 7.95 10.58 0.20
CA ALA A 80 8.98 10.54 -0.85
C ALA A 80 10.11 9.56 -0.50
N LYS A 81 10.51 9.47 0.78
CA LYS A 81 11.47 8.46 1.26
C LYS A 81 10.96 7.04 1.09
N ILE A 82 9.69 6.79 1.40
CA ILE A 82 9.07 5.47 1.19
C ILE A 82 9.10 5.14 -0.29
N VAL A 83 8.65 6.04 -1.16
CA VAL A 83 8.65 5.83 -2.61
C VAL A 83 10.05 5.55 -3.13
N GLY A 84 11.06 6.32 -2.70
CA GLY A 84 12.46 6.08 -3.05
C GLY A 84 12.96 4.72 -2.58
N LEU A 85 12.64 4.33 -1.34
CA LEU A 85 13.00 3.03 -0.79
C LEU A 85 12.32 1.88 -1.55
N THR A 86 11.04 2.04 -1.91
CA THR A 86 10.30 1.07 -2.72
C THR A 86 10.89 0.95 -4.12
N ALA A 87 11.32 2.06 -4.74
CA ALA A 87 12.00 2.02 -6.04
C ALA A 87 13.31 1.21 -5.97
N VAL A 88 14.11 1.43 -4.92
CA VAL A 88 15.33 0.65 -4.67
C VAL A 88 14.99 -0.83 -4.47
N PHE A 89 13.94 -1.13 -3.71
CA PHE A 89 13.46 -2.51 -3.52
C PHE A 89 13.12 -3.19 -4.84
N ILE A 90 12.37 -2.52 -5.73
CA ILE A 90 11.98 -3.08 -7.03
C ILE A 90 13.22 -3.40 -7.88
N LEU A 91 14.19 -2.49 -7.93
CA LEU A 91 15.43 -2.69 -8.70
C LEU A 91 16.32 -3.78 -8.12
N ALA A 92 16.33 -3.94 -6.80
CA ALA A 92 17.13 -4.96 -6.12
C ALA A 92 16.46 -6.35 -6.12
N LEU A 93 15.15 -6.43 -6.41
CA LEU A 93 14.36 -7.65 -6.32
C LEU A 93 14.86 -8.75 -7.26
N GLU A 94 15.11 -8.41 -8.52
CA GLU A 94 15.61 -9.34 -9.54
C GLU A 94 17.02 -9.89 -9.23
N PRO A 95 18.04 -9.06 -8.97
CA PRO A 95 19.39 -9.58 -8.71
C PRO A 95 19.51 -10.24 -7.33
N VAL A 96 18.96 -9.65 -6.27
CA VAL A 96 19.24 -10.09 -4.89
C VAL A 96 18.30 -11.22 -4.43
N GLY A 97 17.11 -11.31 -5.02
CA GLY A 97 16.11 -12.33 -4.70
C GLY A 97 15.11 -11.85 -3.64
N TYR A 98 13.91 -12.42 -3.69
CA TYR A 98 12.75 -11.95 -2.94
C TYR A 98 12.97 -11.94 -1.42
N LEU A 99 13.52 -13.01 -0.85
CA LEU A 99 13.63 -13.17 0.61
C LEU A 99 14.54 -12.11 1.23
N LEU A 100 15.78 -11.97 0.72
CA LEU A 100 16.72 -10.99 1.25
C LEU A 100 16.23 -9.55 1.03
N THR A 101 15.75 -9.25 -0.18
CA THR A 101 15.33 -7.90 -0.55
C THR A 101 14.11 -7.45 0.26
N SER A 102 13.15 -8.34 0.51
CA SER A 102 11.97 -8.03 1.31
C SER A 102 12.30 -7.85 2.79
N MET A 103 13.16 -8.70 3.37
CA MET A 103 13.63 -8.55 4.75
C MET A 103 14.38 -7.23 4.94
N LEU A 104 15.28 -6.89 4.02
CA LEU A 104 16.07 -5.66 4.09
C LEU A 104 15.17 -4.42 3.89
N TYR A 105 14.24 -4.47 2.94
CA TYR A 105 13.24 -3.43 2.74
C TYR A 105 12.40 -3.20 4.01
N LEU A 106 11.82 -4.26 4.58
CA LEU A 106 11.01 -4.18 5.81
C LEU A 106 11.82 -3.66 6.98
N PHE A 107 13.06 -4.12 7.14
CA PHE A 107 13.96 -3.66 8.21
C PHE A 107 14.25 -2.16 8.10
N VAL A 108 14.62 -1.68 6.91
CA VAL A 108 14.87 -0.26 6.67
C VAL A 108 13.59 0.56 6.84
N LEU A 109 12.44 0.04 6.38
CA LEU A 109 11.15 0.70 6.55
C LEU A 109 10.79 0.86 8.04
N PHE A 110 10.92 -0.21 8.83
CA PHE A 110 10.60 -0.18 10.26
C PHE A 110 11.56 0.72 11.05
N LEU A 111 12.83 0.75 10.70
CA LEU A 111 13.79 1.65 11.36
C LEU A 111 13.59 3.11 10.97
N TRP A 112 13.48 3.38 9.68
CA TRP A 112 13.60 4.74 9.16
C TRP A 112 12.26 5.48 9.13
N VAL A 113 11.17 4.76 8.90
CA VAL A 113 9.80 5.31 8.87
C VAL A 113 9.07 5.02 10.17
N GLY A 114 9.12 3.76 10.64
CA GLY A 114 8.42 3.33 11.85
C GLY A 114 9.11 3.75 13.15
N ARG A 115 10.38 4.15 13.10
CA ARG A 115 11.23 4.47 14.28
C ARG A 115 11.20 3.37 15.35
N TYR A 116 11.06 2.12 14.94
CA TYR A 116 11.11 0.97 15.84
C TYR A 116 12.53 0.77 16.38
N ARG A 117 12.63 0.09 17.53
CA ARG A 117 13.94 -0.28 18.12
C ARG A 117 14.62 -1.31 17.20
N LEU A 118 15.95 -1.27 17.08
CA LEU A 118 16.73 -2.17 16.20
C LEU A 118 16.33 -3.64 16.31
N TRP A 119 16.17 -4.13 17.55
CA TRP A 119 15.75 -5.50 17.83
C TRP A 119 14.34 -5.82 17.37
N THR A 120 13.38 -4.91 17.59
CA THR A 120 11.99 -5.11 17.16
C THR A 120 11.86 -5.03 15.65
N ALA A 121 12.59 -4.11 15.01
CA ALA A 121 12.63 -4.01 13.55
C ALA A 121 13.23 -5.27 12.91
N ALA A 122 14.33 -5.79 13.46
CA ALA A 122 14.95 -7.03 12.97
C ALA A 122 14.02 -8.23 13.13
N GLY A 123 13.45 -8.43 14.32
CA GLY A 123 12.53 -9.55 14.58
C GLY A 123 11.29 -9.50 13.68
N LEU A 124 10.70 -8.31 13.51
CA LEU A 124 9.52 -8.13 12.69
C LEU A 124 9.82 -8.31 11.19
N ALA A 125 10.95 -7.78 10.71
CA ALA A 125 11.37 -7.97 9.32
C ALA A 125 11.66 -9.44 9.00
N ILE A 126 12.30 -10.17 9.91
CA ILE A 126 12.56 -11.59 9.76
C ILE A 126 11.25 -12.38 9.77
N ALA A 127 10.37 -12.14 10.75
CA ALA A 127 9.10 -12.83 10.88
C ALA A 127 8.20 -12.63 9.65
N PHE A 128 8.04 -11.38 9.19
CA PHE A 128 7.25 -11.07 8.01
C PHE A 128 7.89 -11.57 6.72
N GLY A 129 9.21 -11.40 6.54
CA GLY A 129 9.91 -11.89 5.35
C GLY A 129 9.86 -13.40 5.21
N ALA A 130 10.21 -14.13 6.27
CA ALA A 130 10.16 -15.60 6.29
C ALA A 130 8.73 -16.13 6.23
N GLY A 131 7.79 -15.50 6.94
CA GLY A 131 6.37 -15.86 6.89
C GLY A 131 5.79 -15.68 5.49
N SER A 132 6.12 -14.57 4.83
CA SER A 132 5.72 -14.31 3.44
C SER A 132 6.31 -15.36 2.48
N TRP A 133 7.60 -15.68 2.61
CA TRP A 133 8.24 -16.70 1.78
C TRP A 133 7.61 -18.09 1.97
N LEU A 134 7.27 -18.48 3.19
CA LEU A 134 6.57 -19.74 3.45
C LEU A 134 5.15 -19.73 2.86
N PHE A 135 4.43 -18.62 3.02
CA PHE A 135 3.08 -18.48 2.50
C PHE A 135 3.05 -18.54 0.97
N PHE A 136 3.85 -17.70 0.30
CA PHE A 136 3.88 -17.66 -1.16
C PHE A 136 4.59 -18.86 -1.79
N GLY A 137 5.66 -19.35 -1.16
CA GLY A 137 6.46 -20.47 -1.65
C GLY A 137 5.77 -21.82 -1.46
N LYS A 138 5.24 -22.12 -0.26
CA LYS A 138 4.60 -23.42 0.00
C LYS A 138 3.09 -23.43 -0.23
N LEU A 139 2.39 -22.38 0.18
CA LEU A 139 0.91 -22.39 0.14
C LEU A 139 0.40 -22.04 -1.26
N LEU A 140 1.03 -21.08 -1.94
CA LEU A 140 0.62 -20.64 -3.28
C LEU A 140 1.45 -21.27 -4.42
N SER A 141 2.51 -22.03 -4.13
CA SER A 141 3.42 -22.64 -5.13
C SER A 141 3.91 -21.66 -6.21
N THR A 142 4.05 -20.38 -5.85
CA THR A 142 4.43 -19.34 -6.80
C THR A 142 5.95 -19.30 -7.01
N SER A 143 6.38 -19.13 -8.27
CA SER A 143 7.78 -18.94 -8.61
C SER A 143 8.24 -17.55 -8.21
N LEU A 144 8.62 -17.41 -6.94
CA LEU A 144 9.23 -16.18 -6.44
C LEU A 144 10.64 -16.02 -7.06
N PRO A 145 11.06 -14.77 -7.38
CA PRO A 145 12.41 -14.50 -7.88
C PRO A 145 13.44 -14.94 -6.85
N LYS A 146 14.19 -15.99 -7.19
CA LYS A 146 15.22 -16.57 -6.31
C LYS A 146 16.48 -15.71 -6.24
N GLY A 147 16.70 -14.84 -7.24
CA GLY A 147 17.91 -14.02 -7.34
C GLY A 147 19.18 -14.89 -7.31
N PHE A 148 20.28 -14.34 -6.79
CA PHE A 148 21.56 -15.05 -6.69
C PHE A 148 21.59 -16.24 -5.70
N LEU A 149 20.59 -16.41 -4.82
CA LEU A 149 20.58 -17.49 -3.82
C LEU A 149 19.63 -18.63 -4.28
N PRO A 150 20.13 -19.85 -4.52
CA PRO A 150 19.39 -20.90 -5.23
C PRO A 150 18.42 -21.72 -4.36
N PHE A 151 17.84 -21.15 -3.30
CA PHE A 151 16.93 -21.86 -2.39
C PHE A 151 15.60 -21.13 -2.17
#